data_AF-A0A8G2C1X6-F1
#
_entry.id   AF-A0A8G2C1X6-F1
#
_cell.length_a   1.000
_cell.length_b   1.000
_cell.length_c   1.000
_cell.angle_alpha   90.00
_cell.angle_beta   90.00
_cell.angle_gamma   90.00
#
_symmetry.space_group_name_H-M   'P 1'
#
loop_
_entity.id
_entity.type
_entity.pdbx_description
1 polymer ?
#
loop_
_entity_poly.entity_id
_entity_poly.type
_entity_poly.pdbx_seq_one_letter_code
_entity_poly.pdbx_strand_id
1 'polypeptide(L)'
;MRSLDPMNPAAWDPAITEQDLAVFERVISTDLNDEKLKELVSPSLTLPVQQSVMAVHWHPEFVPMPVIEQRVHNMFPGMTESLIIPTQHNEILEYGDFSGVEVDCYSHGFNQKVQLLLHFATARLEHAHTLRAMLRHTLTYRASQLFDFMHTITAPLEDRIEQAARETGADLDLVEFVRHHVTKVQRMVEDNHARLPQDALKNKLLRNYFNALRPVYDSELIDRIQTYLSAVKAIVKIHFSLRYFYRTSEVIEEVRALGGGIIIPHPEQFWPILLADYDVDGYEVWNPQSQRYTDFLITVVGRANACAGLSQRRKLVFMGDDTHMGEKVKDVSQRNSEKANREIGYQPAWDDLEISKRLILSGMSREIVIREYRERLLG
;
A
#
# COMPACT_ATOMS: atom_id res chain seq x y z
N MET A 1 26.11 34.98 -8.45
CA MET A 1 26.33 34.04 -9.57
C MET A 1 25.05 34.02 -10.37
N ARG A 2 25.08 34.29 -11.68
CA ARG A 2 23.88 34.17 -12.53
C ARG A 2 23.38 32.74 -12.43
N SER A 3 22.15 32.57 -11.97
CA SER A 3 21.41 31.31 -12.01
C SER A 3 21.52 30.77 -13.44
N LEU A 4 22.30 29.71 -13.63
CA LEU A 4 22.26 28.95 -14.87
C LEU A 4 20.85 28.38 -14.94
N ASP A 5 20.15 28.66 -16.04
CA ASP A 5 18.84 28.06 -16.30
C ASP A 5 18.99 26.53 -16.20
N PRO A 6 18.38 25.87 -15.21
CA PRO A 6 18.53 24.43 -15.02
C PRO A 6 17.98 23.64 -16.20
N MET A 7 17.13 24.27 -17.02
CA MET A 7 16.47 23.65 -18.16
C MET A 7 17.27 23.77 -19.46
N ASN A 8 18.46 24.39 -19.45
CA ASN A 8 19.31 24.51 -20.64
C ASN A 8 19.97 23.15 -21.00
N PRO A 9 19.56 22.48 -22.11
CA PRO A 9 20.06 21.15 -22.43
C PRO A 9 21.56 21.11 -22.73
N ALA A 10 22.15 22.22 -23.19
CA ALA A 10 23.57 22.32 -23.48
C ALA A 10 24.46 22.26 -22.23
N ALA A 11 23.88 22.44 -21.04
CA ALA A 11 24.58 22.37 -19.76
C ALA A 11 24.46 21.00 -19.07
N TRP A 12 23.70 20.05 -19.63
CA TRP A 12 23.47 18.75 -19.02
C TRP A 12 24.58 17.74 -19.38
N ASP A 13 25.17 17.14 -18.36
CA ASP A 13 26.13 16.05 -18.52
C ASP A 13 25.40 14.69 -18.53
N PRO A 14 25.44 13.91 -19.62
CA PRO A 14 24.81 12.59 -19.68
C PRO A 14 25.47 11.54 -18.78
N ALA A 15 26.68 11.80 -18.26
CA ALA A 15 27.32 10.94 -17.28
C ALA A 15 26.59 10.96 -15.93
N ILE A 16 26.60 9.82 -15.25
CA ILE A 16 26.13 9.73 -13.86
C ILE A 16 27.18 10.38 -12.98
N THR A 17 26.81 11.45 -12.28
CA THR A 17 27.71 12.17 -11.38
C THR A 17 27.71 11.57 -9.97
N GLU A 18 28.69 11.92 -9.15
CA GLU A 18 28.69 11.54 -7.72
C GLU A 18 27.44 12.07 -6.99
N GLN A 19 26.95 13.23 -7.39
CA GLN A 19 25.73 13.81 -6.82
C GLN A 19 24.49 13.01 -7.21
N ASP A 20 24.38 12.55 -8.46
CA ASP A 20 23.29 11.67 -8.91
C ASP A 20 23.26 10.37 -8.09
N LEU A 21 24.44 9.76 -7.88
CA LEU A 21 24.60 8.55 -7.07
C LEU A 21 24.20 8.79 -5.61
N ALA A 22 24.68 9.86 -4.99
CA ALA A 22 24.35 10.18 -3.59
C ALA A 22 22.84 10.42 -3.39
N VAL A 23 22.17 11.07 -4.35
CA VAL A 23 20.71 11.25 -4.32
C VAL A 23 20.01 9.91 -4.47
N PHE A 24 20.45 9.08 -5.42
CA PHE A 24 19.88 7.76 -5.66
C PHE A 24 20.00 6.85 -4.43
N GLU A 25 21.21 6.70 -3.88
CA GLU A 25 21.51 5.91 -2.67
C GLU A 25 20.64 6.33 -1.48
N ARG A 26 20.52 7.64 -1.24
CA ARG A 26 19.66 8.17 -0.18
C ARG A 26 18.18 7.80 -0.37
N VAL A 27 17.71 7.78 -1.62
CA VAL A 27 16.29 7.49 -1.93
C VAL A 27 15.96 6.00 -1.81
N ILE A 28 16.93 5.12 -2.08
CA ILE A 28 16.75 3.67 -1.99
C ILE A 28 17.13 3.10 -0.61
N SER A 29 17.82 3.88 0.23
CA SER A 29 18.26 3.43 1.54
C SER A 29 17.08 3.07 2.43
N THR A 30 17.18 1.90 3.05
CA THR A 30 16.27 1.40 4.08
C THR A 30 16.91 1.43 5.46
N ASP A 31 18.09 2.05 5.59
CA ASP A 31 18.86 2.03 6.82
C ASP A 31 18.22 2.96 7.86
N LEU A 32 18.03 2.42 9.05
CA LEU A 32 17.48 3.13 10.20
C LEU A 32 18.56 3.24 11.27
N ASN A 33 18.93 4.47 11.64
CA ASN A 33 19.85 4.69 12.75
C ASN A 33 19.15 4.48 14.11
N ASP A 34 19.95 4.34 15.17
CA ASP A 34 19.44 4.08 16.52
C ASP A 34 18.48 5.16 17.04
N GLU A 35 18.70 6.43 16.67
CA GLU A 35 17.80 7.52 17.02
C GLU A 35 16.42 7.32 16.39
N LYS A 36 16.39 6.91 15.11
CA LYS A 36 15.14 6.66 14.39
C LYS A 36 14.40 5.47 14.93
N LEU A 37 15.11 4.40 15.29
CA LEU A 37 14.52 3.23 15.93
C LEU A 37 13.89 3.60 17.28
N LYS A 38 14.54 4.47 18.08
CA LYS A 38 13.99 5.00 19.34
C LYS A 38 12.75 5.88 19.14
N GLU A 39 12.72 6.70 18.09
CA GLU A 39 11.52 7.46 17.71
C GLU A 39 10.37 6.52 17.31
N LEU A 40 10.66 5.48 16.53
CA LEU A 40 9.65 4.55 16.02
C LEU A 40 8.97 3.73 17.12
N VAL A 41 9.69 3.34 18.17
CA VAL A 41 9.06 2.65 19.32
C VAL A 41 8.19 3.58 20.17
N SER A 42 8.28 4.89 20.00
CA SER A 42 7.54 5.89 20.79
C SER A 42 6.31 6.39 20.03
N PRO A 43 5.10 5.87 20.31
CA PRO A 43 3.90 6.34 19.63
C PRO A 43 3.52 7.77 20.06
N SER A 44 2.90 8.52 19.15
CA SER A 44 2.38 9.86 19.45
C SER A 44 1.12 9.84 20.32
N LEU A 45 0.51 8.67 20.47
CA LEU A 45 -0.72 8.44 21.20
C LEU A 45 -0.57 7.16 22.04
N THR A 46 -1.06 7.18 23.27
CA THR A 46 -1.13 6.00 24.15
C THR A 46 -2.56 5.83 24.64
N LEU A 47 -3.10 4.63 24.51
CA LEU A 47 -4.49 4.25 24.81
C LEU A 47 -4.50 3.14 25.87
N PRO A 48 -4.27 3.49 27.16
CA PRO A 48 -4.09 2.49 28.22
C PRO A 48 -5.36 1.73 28.58
N VAL A 49 -6.52 2.26 28.21
CA VAL A 49 -7.84 1.67 28.51
C VAL A 49 -8.32 0.71 27.42
N GLN A 50 -7.69 0.70 26.24
CA GLN A 50 -8.10 -0.18 25.14
C GLN A 50 -7.52 -1.58 25.37
N GLN A 51 -8.40 -2.52 25.72
CA GLN A 51 -8.03 -3.91 26.02
C GLN A 51 -8.02 -4.82 24.79
N SER A 52 -8.88 -4.51 23.81
CA SER A 52 -9.03 -5.27 22.57
C SER A 52 -8.41 -4.49 21.41
N VAL A 53 -7.44 -5.07 20.71
CA VAL A 53 -6.73 -4.41 19.60
C VAL A 53 -6.85 -5.24 18.32
N MET A 54 -7.37 -4.64 17.25
CA MET A 54 -7.47 -5.29 15.95
C MET A 54 -6.73 -4.46 14.91
N ALA A 55 -5.88 -5.10 14.11
CA ALA A 55 -5.19 -4.48 13.00
C ALA A 55 -4.93 -5.53 11.92
N VAL A 56 -5.79 -5.62 10.91
CA VAL A 56 -5.72 -6.67 9.88
C VAL A 56 -5.30 -6.14 8.51
N HIS A 57 -4.92 -4.85 8.43
CA HIS A 57 -4.44 -4.21 7.22
C HIS A 57 -3.51 -3.06 7.57
N TRP A 58 -2.21 -3.33 7.45
CA TRP A 58 -1.14 -2.38 7.70
C TRP A 58 0.17 -2.92 7.13
N HIS A 59 1.08 -2.02 6.77
CA HIS A 59 2.28 -2.28 5.98
C HIS A 59 3.54 -1.96 6.79
N PRO A 60 4.37 -2.96 7.16
CA PRO A 60 5.66 -2.71 7.81
C PRO A 60 6.64 -1.94 6.91
N GLU A 61 6.53 -2.15 5.59
CA GLU A 61 7.54 -1.71 4.62
C GLU A 61 8.94 -2.18 5.07
N PHE A 62 9.91 -1.28 5.22
CA PHE A 62 11.27 -1.63 5.64
C PHE A 62 11.51 -1.53 7.16
N VAL A 63 10.48 -1.21 7.95
CA VAL A 63 10.63 -1.07 9.41
C VAL A 63 10.68 -2.46 10.06
N PRO A 64 11.69 -2.77 10.89
CA PRO A 64 11.82 -4.09 11.51
C PRO A 64 10.63 -4.45 12.41
N MET A 65 10.12 -5.67 12.27
CA MET A 65 8.95 -6.15 13.03
C MET A 65 9.08 -5.99 14.55
N PRO A 66 10.23 -6.30 15.19
CA PRO A 66 10.38 -6.13 16.65
C PRO A 66 10.19 -4.68 17.14
N VAL A 67 10.55 -3.70 16.32
CA VAL A 67 10.34 -2.27 16.62
C VAL A 67 8.86 -1.93 16.57
N ILE A 68 8.14 -2.49 15.61
CA ILE A 68 6.71 -2.29 15.43
C ILE A 68 5.93 -2.95 16.57
N GLU A 69 6.29 -4.19 16.94
CA GLU A 69 5.74 -4.88 18.11
C GLU A 69 5.88 -4.04 19.37
N GLN A 70 7.08 -3.50 19.63
CA GLN A 70 7.31 -2.63 20.78
C GLN A 70 6.46 -1.35 20.71
N ARG A 71 6.32 -0.73 19.53
CA ARG A 71 5.46 0.45 19.34
C ARG A 71 4.01 0.14 19.70
N VAL A 72 3.47 -0.97 19.20
CA VAL A 72 2.09 -1.42 19.49
C VAL A 72 1.90 -1.63 20.99
N HIS A 73 2.83 -2.32 21.65
CA HIS A 73 2.78 -2.50 23.11
C HIS A 73 2.84 -1.17 23.88
N ASN A 74 3.68 -0.23 23.45
CA ASN A 74 3.76 1.10 24.06
C ASN A 74 2.49 1.93 23.82
N MET A 75 1.79 1.69 22.70
CA MET A 75 0.54 2.37 22.37
C MET A 75 -0.63 1.80 23.18
N PHE A 76 -0.68 0.48 23.38
CA PHE A 76 -1.78 -0.21 24.07
C PHE A 76 -1.27 -1.02 25.28
N PRO A 77 -0.82 -0.36 26.37
CA PRO A 77 -0.25 -1.07 27.52
C PRO A 77 -1.27 -1.92 28.28
N GLY A 78 -2.58 -1.69 28.07
CA GLY A 78 -3.67 -2.48 28.66
C GLY A 78 -4.21 -3.60 27.76
N MET A 79 -3.60 -3.86 26.61
CA MET A 79 -4.05 -4.87 25.66
C MET A 79 -4.01 -6.29 26.25
N THR A 80 -5.15 -6.96 26.26
CA THR A 80 -5.31 -8.35 26.73
C THR A 80 -5.81 -9.29 25.64
N GLU A 81 -6.48 -8.75 24.62
CA GLU A 81 -7.00 -9.50 23.47
C GLU A 81 -6.57 -8.79 22.19
N SER A 82 -6.02 -9.53 21.22
CA SER A 82 -5.58 -8.91 19.96
C SER A 82 -5.70 -9.81 18.74
N LEU A 83 -5.87 -9.17 17.59
CA LEU A 83 -5.72 -9.77 16.27
C LEU A 83 -4.99 -8.78 15.37
N ILE A 84 -3.68 -8.95 15.28
CA ILE A 84 -2.77 -8.08 14.54
C ILE A 84 -2.12 -8.93 13.45
N ILE A 85 -2.41 -8.59 12.20
CA ILE A 85 -1.93 -9.32 11.03
C ILE A 85 -1.37 -8.32 10.03
N PRO A 86 -0.04 -8.33 9.77
CA PRO A 86 0.59 -7.45 8.80
C PRO A 86 0.20 -7.88 7.39
N THR A 87 0.18 -6.91 6.49
CA THR A 87 -0.10 -7.13 5.07
C THR A 87 0.91 -6.31 4.29
N GLN A 88 1.61 -6.93 3.34
CA GLN A 88 2.45 -6.22 2.38
C GLN A 88 2.08 -6.69 0.98
N HIS A 89 2.25 -5.82 0.00
CA HIS A 89 1.90 -6.15 -1.38
C HIS A 89 2.68 -7.35 -1.90
N ASN A 90 1.97 -8.47 -2.05
CA ASN A 90 2.45 -9.73 -2.61
C ASN A 90 3.62 -10.37 -1.84
N GLU A 91 3.74 -10.05 -0.55
CA GLU A 91 4.73 -10.63 0.36
C GLU A 91 4.01 -11.13 1.62
N ILE A 92 4.25 -12.39 1.97
CA ILE A 92 3.74 -12.98 3.20
C ILE A 92 4.58 -12.48 4.36
N LEU A 93 3.93 -11.84 5.32
CA LEU A 93 4.54 -11.38 6.56
C LEU A 93 3.93 -12.08 7.74
N GLU A 94 4.72 -12.28 8.78
CA GLU A 94 4.34 -13.00 9.99
C GLU A 94 4.29 -12.05 11.18
N TYR A 95 3.31 -12.24 12.06
CA TYR A 95 3.18 -11.56 13.34
C TYR A 95 2.58 -12.53 14.35
N GLY A 96 3.44 -13.09 15.21
CA GLY A 96 3.07 -14.17 16.12
C GLY A 96 2.48 -15.38 15.36
N ASP A 97 1.29 -15.80 15.78
CA ASP A 97 0.62 -17.00 15.25
C ASP A 97 -0.08 -16.78 13.89
N PHE A 98 -0.11 -15.55 13.38
CA PHE A 98 -0.81 -15.20 12.14
C PHE A 98 0.12 -14.61 11.11
N SER A 99 -0.25 -14.82 9.85
CA SER A 99 0.44 -14.29 8.69
C SER A 99 -0.54 -13.61 7.76
N GLY A 100 -0.08 -12.58 7.04
CA GLY A 100 -0.91 -11.87 6.09
C GLY A 100 -0.17 -11.38 4.86
N VAL A 101 -0.95 -11.10 3.82
CA VAL A 101 -0.47 -10.54 2.55
C VAL A 101 -1.60 -9.76 1.88
N GLU A 102 -1.29 -8.65 1.23
CA GLU A 102 -2.22 -7.97 0.32
C GLU A 102 -1.85 -8.34 -1.11
N VAL A 103 -2.76 -8.93 -1.86
CA VAL A 103 -2.50 -9.40 -3.23
C VAL A 103 -3.31 -8.59 -4.24
N ASP A 104 -2.67 -8.23 -5.35
CA ASP A 104 -3.34 -7.65 -6.51
C ASP A 104 -3.90 -8.76 -7.41
N CYS A 105 -5.19 -8.67 -7.73
CA CYS A 105 -5.91 -9.64 -8.54
C CYS A 105 -6.60 -8.96 -9.73
N TYR A 106 -6.93 -9.75 -10.74
CA TYR A 106 -7.84 -9.34 -11.81
C TYR A 106 -9.26 -9.81 -11.51
N SER A 107 -10.19 -8.86 -11.41
CA SER A 107 -11.62 -9.17 -11.36
C SER A 107 -12.20 -9.19 -12.77
N HIS A 108 -12.48 -10.40 -13.27
CA HIS A 108 -13.00 -10.59 -14.62
C HIS A 108 -14.37 -9.94 -14.83
N GLY A 109 -15.27 -10.06 -13.85
CA GLY A 109 -16.65 -9.53 -13.95
C GLY A 109 -16.72 -8.01 -14.13
N PHE A 110 -15.71 -7.28 -13.64
CA PHE A 110 -15.66 -5.82 -13.72
C PHE A 110 -14.53 -5.29 -14.58
N ASN A 111 -13.73 -6.20 -15.16
CA ASN A 111 -12.56 -5.89 -15.96
C ASN A 111 -11.61 -4.87 -15.31
N GLN A 112 -11.32 -5.06 -14.02
CA GLN A 112 -10.48 -4.14 -13.25
C GLN A 112 -9.53 -4.87 -12.30
N LYS A 113 -8.45 -4.18 -11.92
CA LYS A 113 -7.58 -4.62 -10.82
C LYS A 113 -8.33 -4.46 -9.51
N VAL A 114 -8.29 -5.48 -8.66
CA VAL A 114 -8.82 -5.46 -7.29
C VAL A 114 -7.75 -5.96 -6.34
N GLN A 115 -7.96 -5.77 -5.04
CA GLN A 115 -7.03 -6.22 -4.01
C GLN A 115 -7.76 -7.11 -3.02
N LEU A 116 -7.06 -8.08 -2.46
CA LEU A 116 -7.54 -8.94 -1.38
C LEU A 116 -6.51 -8.96 -0.25
N LEU A 117 -6.98 -8.96 0.99
CA LEU A 117 -6.17 -9.31 2.14
C LEU A 117 -6.35 -10.80 2.41
N LEU A 118 -5.25 -11.53 2.45
CA LEU A 118 -5.23 -12.95 2.73
C LEU A 118 -4.58 -13.16 4.09
N HIS A 119 -5.28 -13.85 4.99
CA HIS A 119 -4.82 -14.09 6.36
C HIS A 119 -4.79 -15.58 6.65
N PHE A 120 -3.80 -16.01 7.42
CA PHE A 120 -3.57 -17.42 7.71
C PHE A 120 -3.10 -17.58 9.16
N ALA A 121 -3.41 -18.73 9.77
CA ALA A 121 -2.56 -19.23 10.84
C ALA A 121 -1.18 -19.56 10.24
N THR A 122 -0.10 -19.04 10.82
CA THR A 122 1.27 -19.14 10.26
C THR A 122 1.66 -20.59 9.98
N ALA A 123 1.28 -21.52 10.86
CA ALA A 123 1.55 -22.95 10.71
C ALA A 123 0.97 -23.57 9.41
N ARG A 124 -0.07 -22.98 8.80
CA ARG A 124 -0.68 -23.49 7.56
C ARG A 124 0.10 -23.13 6.30
N LEU A 125 1.10 -22.24 6.41
CA LEU A 125 1.86 -21.73 5.26
C LEU A 125 3.13 -22.53 4.93
N GLU A 126 3.42 -23.59 5.69
CA GLU A 126 4.60 -24.46 5.48
C GLU A 126 4.62 -25.05 4.06
N HIS A 127 3.45 -25.42 3.52
CA HIS A 127 3.30 -26.06 2.21
C HIS A 127 2.59 -25.18 1.17
N ALA A 128 2.49 -23.87 1.40
CA ALA A 128 1.83 -22.92 0.50
C ALA A 128 2.66 -22.59 -0.76
N HIS A 129 3.18 -23.61 -1.45
CA HIS A 129 4.08 -23.45 -2.59
C HIS A 129 3.41 -22.73 -3.77
N THR A 130 2.16 -23.09 -4.08
CA THR A 130 1.39 -22.47 -5.17
C THR A 130 1.10 -21.00 -4.86
N LEU A 131 0.54 -20.69 -3.68
CA LEU A 131 0.36 -19.31 -3.24
C LEU A 131 1.66 -18.49 -3.33
N ARG A 132 2.78 -18.99 -2.80
CA ARG A 132 4.08 -18.28 -2.87
C ARG A 132 4.53 -18.03 -4.31
N ALA A 133 4.28 -18.95 -5.23
CA ALA A 133 4.57 -18.76 -6.65
C ALA A 133 3.66 -17.71 -7.28
N MET A 134 2.36 -17.71 -6.94
CA MET A 134 1.39 -16.71 -7.40
C MET A 134 1.80 -15.30 -6.96
N LEU A 135 2.13 -15.15 -5.67
CA LEU A 135 2.57 -13.88 -5.09
C LEU A 135 3.87 -13.38 -5.72
N ARG A 136 4.86 -14.25 -5.92
CA ARG A 136 6.12 -13.89 -6.59
C ARG A 136 5.87 -13.40 -8.02
N HIS A 137 5.04 -14.10 -8.78
CA HIS A 137 4.67 -13.70 -10.14
C HIS A 137 4.02 -12.31 -10.15
N THR A 138 3.04 -12.07 -9.27
CA THR A 138 2.37 -10.77 -9.15
C THR A 138 3.34 -9.67 -8.73
N LEU A 139 4.25 -9.94 -7.79
CA LEU A 139 5.28 -9.00 -7.34
C LEU A 139 6.21 -8.61 -8.50
N THR A 140 6.75 -9.58 -9.24
CA THR A 140 7.61 -9.33 -10.40
C THR A 140 6.86 -8.57 -11.48
N TYR A 141 5.61 -8.95 -11.77
CA TYR A 141 4.81 -8.24 -12.76
C TYR A 141 4.56 -6.79 -12.32
N ARG A 142 4.18 -6.55 -11.07
CA ARG A 142 3.97 -5.20 -10.52
C ARG A 142 5.24 -4.35 -10.58
N ALA A 143 6.42 -4.92 -10.32
CA ALA A 143 7.69 -4.23 -10.45
C ALA A 143 7.96 -3.77 -11.91
N SER A 144 7.51 -4.54 -12.91
CA SER A 144 7.64 -4.17 -14.33
C SER A 144 6.98 -2.83 -14.68
N GLN A 145 5.97 -2.39 -13.90
CA GLN A 145 5.32 -1.09 -14.10
C GLN A 145 6.27 0.09 -13.90
N LEU A 146 7.27 -0.01 -13.00
CA LEU A 146 8.28 1.03 -12.84
C LEU A 146 9.17 1.11 -14.09
N PHE A 147 9.51 -0.04 -14.69
CA PHE A 147 10.29 -0.07 -15.92
C PHE A 147 9.50 0.47 -17.11
N ASP A 148 8.22 0.14 -17.26
CA ASP A 148 7.34 0.75 -18.29
C ASP A 148 7.21 2.27 -18.06
N PHE A 149 7.17 2.71 -16.80
CA PHE A 149 7.15 4.13 -16.45
C PHE A 149 8.44 4.85 -16.86
N MET A 150 9.61 4.29 -16.55
CA MET A 150 10.89 4.86 -17.00
C MET A 150 11.01 4.82 -18.52
N HIS A 151 10.67 3.69 -19.15
CA HIS A 151 10.74 3.51 -20.59
C HIS A 151 9.84 4.48 -21.37
N THR A 152 8.61 4.72 -20.89
CA THR A 152 7.70 5.71 -21.48
C THR A 152 8.33 7.10 -21.51
N ILE A 153 9.24 7.42 -20.59
CA ILE A 153 9.95 8.71 -20.54
C ILE A 153 11.23 8.70 -21.39
N THR A 154 12.04 7.62 -21.30
CA THR A 154 13.40 7.55 -21.88
C THR A 154 13.42 7.10 -23.34
N ALA A 155 12.48 6.26 -23.76
CA ALA A 155 12.28 5.81 -25.13
C ALA A 155 10.79 6.03 -25.47
N PRO A 156 10.39 7.30 -25.65
CA PRO A 156 9.00 7.68 -25.51
C PRO A 156 8.11 7.10 -26.60
N LEU A 157 6.98 6.56 -26.16
CA LEU A 157 5.81 6.40 -27.02
C LEU A 157 5.19 7.80 -27.16
N GLU A 158 5.42 8.45 -28.30
CA GLU A 158 5.09 9.88 -28.54
C GLU A 158 3.67 10.23 -28.07
N ASP A 159 2.67 9.42 -28.43
CA ASP A 159 1.27 9.61 -28.02
C ASP A 159 1.09 9.76 -26.49
N ARG A 160 1.80 8.96 -25.68
CA ARG A 160 1.66 8.99 -24.21
C ARG A 160 2.28 10.25 -23.62
N ILE A 161 3.42 10.67 -24.15
CA ILE A 161 4.15 11.84 -23.66
C ILE A 161 3.45 13.13 -24.09
N GLU A 162 2.95 13.18 -25.33
CA GLU A 162 2.14 14.29 -25.81
C GLU A 162 0.84 14.45 -25.00
N GLN A 163 0.18 13.34 -24.69
CA GLN A 163 -1.00 13.35 -23.83
C GLN A 163 -0.67 13.92 -22.45
N ALA A 164 0.37 13.40 -21.77
CA ALA A 164 0.78 13.89 -20.46
C ALA A 164 1.16 15.38 -20.49
N ALA A 165 1.94 15.80 -21.49
CA ALA A 165 2.38 17.18 -21.62
C ALA A 165 1.20 18.14 -21.84
N ARG A 166 0.21 17.72 -22.66
CA ARG A 166 -1.03 18.49 -22.88
C ARG A 166 -1.88 18.60 -21.61
N GLU A 167 -2.01 17.53 -20.84
CA GLU A 167 -2.78 17.51 -19.60
C GLU A 167 -2.18 18.41 -18.52
N THR A 168 -0.84 18.53 -18.47
CA THR A 168 -0.15 19.28 -17.41
C THR A 168 0.40 20.63 -17.85
N GLY A 169 0.34 20.97 -19.14
CA GLY A 169 1.00 22.15 -19.69
C GLY A 169 2.54 22.08 -19.60
N ALA A 170 3.11 20.87 -19.66
CA ALA A 170 4.56 20.71 -19.68
C ALA A 170 5.12 21.16 -21.04
N ASP A 171 6.12 22.03 -21.02
CA ASP A 171 6.85 22.45 -22.21
C ASP A 171 7.92 21.41 -22.60
N LEU A 172 8.50 21.57 -23.78
CA LEU A 172 9.53 20.67 -24.30
C LEU A 172 10.76 20.62 -23.37
N ASP A 173 11.15 21.76 -22.81
CA ASP A 173 12.31 21.85 -21.92
C ASP A 173 12.10 21.01 -20.64
N LEU A 174 10.88 21.00 -20.07
CA LEU A 174 10.54 20.16 -18.93
C LEU A 174 10.53 18.68 -19.26
N VAL A 175 9.97 18.32 -20.42
CA VAL A 175 9.97 16.93 -20.89
C VAL A 175 11.41 16.42 -21.07
N GLU A 176 12.28 17.19 -21.71
CA GLU A 176 13.68 16.82 -21.91
C GLU A 176 14.46 16.79 -20.60
N PHE A 177 14.22 17.73 -19.68
CA PHE A 177 14.86 17.73 -18.35
C PHE A 177 14.50 16.48 -17.55
N VAL A 178 13.22 16.11 -17.55
CA VAL A 178 12.76 14.89 -16.89
C VAL A 178 13.36 13.65 -17.58
N ARG A 179 13.39 13.62 -18.91
CA ARG A 179 14.01 12.53 -19.67
C ARG A 179 15.48 12.36 -19.31
N HIS A 180 16.23 13.45 -19.22
CA HIS A 180 17.64 13.43 -18.86
C HIS A 180 17.87 12.74 -17.50
N HIS A 181 17.19 13.21 -16.45
CA HIS A 181 17.35 12.62 -15.11
C HIS A 181 16.82 11.19 -15.01
N VAL A 182 15.68 10.88 -15.65
CA VAL A 182 15.12 9.51 -15.63
C VAL A 182 16.04 8.53 -16.36
N THR A 183 16.73 8.96 -17.44
CA THR A 183 17.75 8.13 -18.12
C THR A 183 18.88 7.74 -17.18
N LYS A 184 19.35 8.68 -16.34
CA LYS A 184 20.37 8.39 -15.32
C LYS A 184 19.84 7.44 -14.26
N VAL A 185 18.62 7.67 -13.75
CA VAL A 185 17.99 6.78 -12.76
C VAL A 185 17.82 5.38 -13.31
N GLN A 186 17.38 5.23 -14.56
CA GLN A 186 17.23 3.93 -15.21
C GLN A 186 18.57 3.17 -15.25
N ARG A 187 19.65 3.84 -15.67
CA ARG A 187 21.00 3.24 -15.66
C ARG A 187 21.46 2.86 -14.25
N MET A 188 21.25 3.72 -13.25
CA MET A 188 21.59 3.41 -11.86
C MET A 188 20.80 2.20 -11.31
N VAL A 189 19.53 2.05 -11.71
CA VAL A 189 18.72 0.88 -11.37
C VAL A 189 19.24 -0.38 -12.04
N GLU A 190 19.59 -0.32 -13.33
CA GLU A 190 20.15 -1.44 -14.09
C GLU A 190 21.50 -1.89 -13.51
N ASP A 191 22.41 -0.95 -13.25
CA ASP A 191 23.76 -1.21 -12.72
C ASP A 191 23.73 -1.82 -11.31
N ASN A 192 22.69 -1.51 -10.51
CA ASN A 192 22.56 -1.96 -9.12
C ASN A 192 21.48 -3.03 -8.92
N HIS A 193 20.84 -3.53 -9.98
CA HIS A 193 19.63 -4.36 -9.89
C HIS A 193 19.76 -5.53 -8.89
N ALA A 194 20.92 -6.20 -8.84
CA ALA A 194 21.16 -7.33 -7.93
C ALA A 194 21.30 -6.95 -6.44
N ARG A 195 21.56 -5.67 -6.13
CA ARG A 195 21.80 -5.16 -4.78
C ARG A 195 20.65 -4.31 -4.24
N LEU A 196 19.69 -3.93 -5.08
CA LEU A 196 18.56 -3.11 -4.67
C LEU A 196 17.63 -3.91 -3.75
N PRO A 197 17.19 -3.33 -2.61
CA PRO A 197 16.09 -3.87 -1.84
C PRO A 197 14.85 -4.02 -2.74
N GLN A 198 14.09 -5.10 -2.61
CA GLN A 198 12.86 -5.30 -3.40
C GLN A 198 11.90 -4.11 -3.24
N ASP A 199 11.88 -3.51 -2.05
CA ASP A 199 11.03 -2.37 -1.71
C ASP A 199 11.45 -1.05 -2.38
N ALA A 200 12.69 -0.94 -2.90
CA ALA A 200 13.18 0.23 -3.61
C ALA A 200 12.60 0.35 -5.03
N LEU A 201 12.23 -0.79 -5.65
CA LEU A 201 11.74 -0.87 -7.04
C LEU A 201 10.23 -0.61 -7.15
N LYS A 202 9.76 0.51 -6.57
CA LYS A 202 8.36 0.94 -6.63
C LYS A 202 8.22 2.20 -7.48
N ASN A 203 7.03 2.45 -8.04
CA ASN A 203 6.72 3.70 -8.77
C ASN A 203 6.91 4.99 -7.95
N LYS A 204 7.16 4.89 -6.64
CA LYS A 204 7.51 6.04 -5.80
C LYS A 204 8.98 6.48 -6.03
N LEU A 205 9.84 5.65 -6.65
CA LEU A 205 11.26 5.92 -6.88
C LEU A 205 11.48 7.25 -7.60
N LEU A 206 10.90 7.44 -8.80
CA LEU A 206 11.09 8.68 -9.57
C LEU A 206 10.58 9.90 -8.79
N ARG A 207 9.39 9.81 -8.19
CA ARG A 207 8.84 10.87 -7.34
C ARG A 207 9.81 11.25 -6.21
N ASN A 208 10.32 10.26 -5.49
CA ASN A 208 11.22 10.46 -4.36
C ASN A 208 12.58 11.03 -4.84
N TYR A 209 13.10 10.55 -5.98
CA TYR A 209 14.31 11.07 -6.61
C TYR A 209 14.20 12.56 -6.93
N PHE A 210 13.17 12.97 -7.67
CA PHE A 210 12.98 14.40 -7.98
C PHE A 210 12.70 15.25 -6.73
N ASN A 211 11.99 14.72 -5.73
CA ASN A 211 11.83 15.45 -4.46
C ASN A 211 13.16 15.65 -3.73
N ALA A 212 14.07 14.67 -3.82
CA ALA A 212 15.40 14.73 -3.22
C ALA A 212 16.33 15.75 -3.91
N LEU A 213 15.95 16.26 -5.10
CA LEU A 213 16.64 17.31 -5.84
C LEU A 213 16.25 18.75 -5.42
N ARG A 214 15.21 18.94 -4.59
CA ARG A 214 14.78 20.27 -4.09
C ARG A 214 15.87 21.14 -3.43
N PRO A 215 16.91 20.61 -2.77
CA PRO A 215 17.99 21.45 -2.25
C PRO A 215 18.82 22.15 -3.36
N VAL A 216 18.73 21.66 -4.59
CA VAL A 216 19.56 22.07 -5.74
C VAL A 216 18.74 22.86 -6.76
N TYR A 217 17.48 22.46 -6.96
CA TYR A 217 16.57 23.08 -7.91
C TYR A 217 15.42 23.77 -7.20
N ASP A 218 14.85 24.77 -7.88
CA ASP A 218 13.70 25.49 -7.39
C ASP A 218 12.50 24.57 -7.10
N SER A 219 11.75 24.86 -6.03
CA SER A 219 10.63 24.02 -5.59
C SER A 219 9.46 24.03 -6.57
N GLU A 220 9.20 25.14 -7.26
CA GLU A 220 8.15 25.25 -8.27
C GLU A 220 8.46 24.36 -9.48
N LEU A 221 9.74 24.33 -9.90
CA LEU A 221 10.19 23.41 -10.95
C LEU A 221 9.95 21.96 -10.55
N ILE A 222 10.32 21.56 -9.32
CA ILE A 222 10.06 20.20 -8.84
C ILE A 222 8.56 19.92 -8.81
N ASP A 223 7.71 20.85 -8.37
CA ASP A 223 6.25 20.65 -8.35
C ASP A 223 5.65 20.45 -9.75
N ARG A 224 6.13 21.21 -10.76
CA ARG A 224 5.76 21.00 -12.17
C ARG A 224 6.18 19.60 -12.65
N ILE A 225 7.40 19.17 -12.33
CA ILE A 225 7.90 17.83 -12.65
C ILE A 225 7.04 16.75 -11.99
N GLN A 226 6.68 16.90 -10.71
CA GLN A 226 5.84 15.91 -10.01
C GLN A 226 4.44 15.80 -10.64
N THR A 227 3.89 16.93 -11.09
CA THR A 227 2.60 16.96 -11.80
C THR A 227 2.70 16.19 -13.12
N TYR A 228 3.73 16.47 -13.91
CA TYR A 228 4.01 15.78 -15.17
C TYR A 228 4.23 14.27 -14.97
N LEU A 229 5.09 13.86 -14.04
CA LEU A 229 5.33 12.46 -13.71
C LEU A 229 4.06 11.74 -13.25
N SER A 230 3.16 12.43 -12.54
CA SER A 230 1.89 11.86 -12.10
C SER A 230 0.96 11.58 -13.28
N ALA A 231 0.91 12.46 -14.29
CA ALA A 231 0.16 12.25 -15.51
C ALA A 231 0.72 11.08 -16.33
N VAL A 232 2.04 11.05 -16.57
CA VAL A 232 2.68 9.91 -17.27
C VAL A 232 2.40 8.59 -16.55
N LYS A 233 2.52 8.56 -15.22
CA LYS A 233 2.20 7.38 -14.41
C LYS A 233 0.74 6.93 -14.53
N ALA A 234 -0.20 7.88 -14.63
CA ALA A 234 -1.61 7.56 -14.83
C ALA A 234 -1.83 6.86 -16.18
N ILE A 235 -1.22 7.38 -17.25
CA ILE A 235 -1.26 6.78 -18.59
C ILE A 235 -0.65 5.37 -18.58
N VAL A 236 0.53 5.21 -17.98
CA VAL A 236 1.17 3.88 -17.82
C VAL A 236 0.24 2.90 -17.12
N LYS A 237 -0.44 3.32 -16.04
CA LYS A 237 -1.41 2.47 -15.33
C LYS A 237 -2.60 2.06 -16.20
N ILE A 238 -3.11 2.94 -17.06
CA ILE A 238 -4.23 2.64 -17.97
C ILE A 238 -3.84 1.55 -18.97
N HIS A 239 -2.60 1.58 -19.45
CA HIS A 239 -2.09 0.61 -20.42
C HIS A 239 -1.47 -0.64 -19.78
N PHE A 240 -1.34 -0.67 -18.46
CA PHE A 240 -0.78 -1.81 -17.75
C PHE A 240 -1.74 -3.00 -17.82
N SER A 241 -1.33 -4.06 -18.53
CA SER A 241 -2.21 -5.18 -18.84
C SER A 241 -2.71 -5.89 -17.57
N LEU A 242 -4.02 -6.07 -17.47
CA LEU A 242 -4.59 -6.82 -16.34
C LEU A 242 -4.47 -8.34 -16.51
N ARG A 243 -4.11 -8.81 -17.72
CA ARG A 243 -4.12 -10.23 -18.09
C ARG A 243 -3.07 -11.08 -17.38
N TYR A 244 -2.06 -10.45 -16.80
CA TYR A 244 -0.97 -11.13 -16.10
C TYR A 244 -1.21 -11.25 -14.59
N PHE A 245 -2.26 -10.64 -14.05
CA PHE A 245 -2.69 -10.91 -12.68
C PHE A 245 -3.53 -12.19 -12.64
N TYR A 246 -3.38 -12.96 -11.56
CA TYR A 246 -4.29 -14.06 -11.27
C TYR A 246 -5.71 -13.54 -11.06
N ARG A 247 -6.69 -14.36 -11.45
CA ARG A 247 -8.10 -14.03 -11.24
C ARG A 247 -8.41 -14.05 -9.76
N THR A 248 -9.31 -13.18 -9.32
CA THR A 248 -9.80 -13.16 -7.94
C THR A 248 -10.27 -14.55 -7.48
N SER A 249 -10.94 -15.32 -8.35
CA SER A 249 -11.40 -16.68 -8.04
C SER A 249 -10.27 -17.68 -7.81
N GLU A 250 -9.20 -17.62 -8.60
CA GLU A 250 -8.04 -18.53 -8.49
C GLU A 250 -7.31 -18.29 -7.16
N VAL A 251 -7.17 -17.02 -6.79
CA VAL A 251 -6.58 -16.62 -5.50
C VAL A 251 -7.46 -17.09 -4.33
N ILE A 252 -8.77 -16.87 -4.41
CA ILE A 252 -9.72 -17.32 -3.37
C ILE A 252 -9.65 -18.84 -3.21
N GLU A 253 -9.64 -19.60 -4.29
CA GLU A 253 -9.58 -21.07 -4.26
C GLU A 253 -8.32 -21.58 -3.54
N GLU A 254 -7.14 -21.06 -3.91
CA GLU A 254 -5.88 -21.41 -3.27
C GLU A 254 -5.88 -21.05 -1.77
N VAL A 255 -6.38 -19.87 -1.42
CA VAL A 255 -6.44 -19.42 -0.02
C VAL A 255 -7.37 -20.31 0.80
N ARG A 256 -8.52 -20.69 0.24
CA ARG A 256 -9.47 -21.60 0.91
C ARG A 256 -8.88 -23.00 1.08
N ALA A 257 -8.13 -23.52 0.11
CA ALA A 257 -7.45 -24.81 0.23
C ALA A 257 -6.44 -24.84 1.39
N LEU A 258 -5.82 -23.70 1.70
CA LEU A 258 -4.92 -23.51 2.83
C LEU A 258 -5.64 -23.16 4.15
N GLY A 259 -6.98 -23.10 4.15
CA GLY A 259 -7.76 -22.69 5.31
C GLY A 259 -7.56 -21.22 5.69
N GLY A 260 -7.20 -20.36 4.74
CA GLY A 260 -7.04 -18.93 4.95
C GLY A 260 -8.37 -18.16 4.98
N GLY A 261 -8.32 -17.00 5.63
CA GLY A 261 -9.37 -16.00 5.63
C GLY A 261 -9.10 -14.93 4.56
N ILE A 262 -10.18 -14.38 3.99
CA ILE A 262 -10.10 -13.41 2.88
C ILE A 262 -10.92 -12.18 3.24
N ILE A 263 -10.32 -11.00 3.12
CA ILE A 263 -11.00 -9.72 3.34
C ILE A 263 -10.85 -8.86 2.08
N ILE A 264 -11.91 -8.11 1.73
CA ILE A 264 -11.83 -7.09 0.69
C ILE A 264 -11.46 -5.75 1.35
N PRO A 265 -10.26 -5.21 1.10
CA PRO A 265 -9.85 -3.91 1.62
C PRO A 265 -10.48 -2.77 0.82
N HIS A 266 -10.72 -1.64 1.50
CA HIS A 266 -11.21 -0.37 0.93
C HIS A 266 -12.12 -0.56 -0.32
N PRO A 267 -13.27 -1.25 -0.16
CA PRO A 267 -14.14 -1.65 -1.26
C PRO A 267 -14.71 -0.47 -2.05
N GLU A 268 -14.70 0.74 -1.49
CA GLU A 268 -15.06 1.97 -2.20
C GLU A 268 -14.15 2.24 -3.41
N GLN A 269 -12.90 1.76 -3.38
CA GLN A 269 -11.97 1.88 -4.51
C GLN A 269 -12.29 0.89 -5.63
N PHE A 270 -13.10 -0.14 -5.33
CA PHE A 270 -13.40 -1.25 -6.23
C PHE A 270 -14.91 -1.51 -6.32
N TRP A 271 -15.74 -0.49 -6.08
CA TRP A 271 -17.20 -0.52 -5.82
C TRP A 271 -18.03 -1.67 -6.43
N PRO A 272 -17.83 -2.09 -7.70
CA PRO A 272 -18.54 -3.26 -8.21
C PRO A 272 -18.22 -4.58 -7.47
N ILE A 273 -17.09 -4.69 -6.76
CA ILE A 273 -16.66 -5.89 -6.02
C ILE A 273 -17.69 -6.38 -5.00
N LEU A 274 -18.47 -5.47 -4.41
CA LEU A 274 -19.52 -5.80 -3.44
C LEU A 274 -20.67 -6.58 -4.09
N LEU A 275 -20.80 -6.51 -5.42
CA LEU A 275 -21.80 -7.23 -6.21
C LEU A 275 -21.27 -8.56 -6.76
N ALA A 276 -19.99 -8.87 -6.55
CA ALA A 276 -19.33 -10.05 -7.13
C ALA A 276 -19.71 -11.37 -6.44
N ASP A 277 -20.33 -11.29 -5.25
CA ASP A 277 -20.64 -12.41 -4.36
C ASP A 277 -19.44 -13.34 -4.12
N TYR A 278 -18.26 -12.75 -3.93
CA TYR A 278 -17.05 -13.53 -3.66
C TYR A 278 -17.14 -14.25 -2.31
N ASP A 279 -16.56 -15.45 -2.24
CA ASP A 279 -16.42 -16.21 -1.00
C ASP A 279 -15.34 -15.59 -0.09
N VAL A 280 -15.68 -14.47 0.54
CA VAL A 280 -14.83 -13.74 1.47
C VAL A 280 -15.34 -13.82 2.91
N ASP A 281 -14.49 -13.60 3.90
CA ASP A 281 -14.86 -13.58 5.32
C ASP A 281 -15.43 -12.25 5.77
N GLY A 282 -15.10 -11.16 5.07
CA GLY A 282 -15.62 -9.84 5.38
C GLY A 282 -15.08 -8.73 4.50
N TYR A 283 -15.41 -7.51 4.89
CA TYR A 283 -15.09 -6.29 4.18
C TYR A 283 -14.51 -5.26 5.14
N GLU A 284 -13.49 -4.54 4.70
CA GLU A 284 -13.11 -3.29 5.35
C GLU A 284 -14.17 -2.24 5.04
N VAL A 285 -14.79 -1.67 6.07
CA VAL A 285 -15.86 -0.69 5.86
C VAL A 285 -15.45 0.72 6.27
N TRP A 286 -14.35 0.87 7.01
CA TRP A 286 -13.94 2.17 7.50
C TRP A 286 -13.33 3.01 6.39
N ASN A 287 -13.95 4.15 6.14
CA ASN A 287 -13.39 5.21 5.33
C ASN A 287 -13.13 6.45 6.20
N PRO A 288 -11.87 6.77 6.54
CA PRO A 288 -11.53 7.94 7.37
C PRO A 288 -11.98 9.28 6.77
N GLN A 289 -12.17 9.35 5.46
CA GLN A 289 -12.56 10.56 4.74
C GLN A 289 -14.09 10.67 4.60
N SER A 290 -14.85 9.63 4.94
CA SER A 290 -16.30 9.64 4.80
C SER A 290 -17.02 8.70 5.76
N GLN A 291 -17.59 9.30 6.80
CA GLN A 291 -18.53 8.62 7.71
C GLN A 291 -19.73 8.06 6.95
N ARG A 292 -20.26 8.80 5.95
CA ARG A 292 -21.37 8.34 5.12
C ARG A 292 -21.05 7.05 4.36
N TYR A 293 -19.85 6.91 3.80
CA TYR A 293 -19.45 5.65 3.15
C TYR A 293 -19.29 4.53 4.17
N THR A 294 -18.70 4.82 5.32
CA THR A 294 -18.57 3.84 6.42
C THR A 294 -19.92 3.28 6.83
N ASP A 295 -20.87 4.17 7.10
CA ASP A 295 -22.26 3.85 7.43
C ASP A 295 -22.96 3.01 6.35
N PHE A 296 -22.76 3.39 5.09
CA PHE A 296 -23.34 2.70 3.95
C PHE A 296 -22.82 1.27 3.87
N LEU A 297 -21.50 1.07 3.97
CA LEU A 297 -20.87 -0.25 3.87
C LEU A 297 -21.27 -1.17 5.02
N ILE A 298 -21.33 -0.67 6.26
CA ILE A 298 -21.85 -1.42 7.41
C ILE A 298 -23.28 -1.90 7.12
N THR A 299 -24.13 -1.02 6.59
CA THR A 299 -25.52 -1.35 6.26
C THR A 299 -25.61 -2.39 5.15
N VAL A 300 -24.76 -2.31 4.12
CA VAL A 300 -24.70 -3.31 3.04
C VAL A 300 -24.31 -4.67 3.57
N VAL A 301 -23.25 -4.75 4.39
CA VAL A 301 -22.82 -6.02 5.00
C VAL A 301 -23.90 -6.60 5.91
N GLY A 302 -24.52 -5.77 6.75
CA GLY A 302 -25.63 -6.19 7.61
C GLY A 302 -26.82 -6.74 6.82
N ARG A 303 -27.20 -6.08 5.72
CA ARG A 303 -28.28 -6.57 4.83
C ARG A 303 -27.90 -7.86 4.13
N ALA A 304 -26.67 -7.98 3.61
CA ALA A 304 -26.19 -9.20 2.98
C ALA A 304 -26.28 -10.39 3.95
N ASN A 305 -25.87 -10.20 5.21
CA ASN A 305 -26.00 -11.21 6.26
C ASN A 305 -27.46 -11.55 6.61
N ALA A 306 -28.36 -10.57 6.63
CA ALA A 306 -29.78 -10.81 6.92
C ALA A 306 -30.49 -11.58 5.78
N CYS A 307 -30.03 -11.41 4.54
CA CYS A 307 -30.53 -12.15 3.38
C CYS A 307 -29.84 -13.51 3.18
N ALA A 308 -28.69 -13.73 3.80
CA ALA A 308 -27.95 -14.98 3.71
C ALA A 308 -28.74 -16.14 4.36
N GLY A 309 -28.69 -17.31 3.73
CA GLY A 309 -29.32 -18.52 4.28
C GLY A 309 -28.61 -18.99 5.56
N LEU A 310 -29.31 -19.77 6.40
CA LEU A 310 -28.78 -20.29 7.67
C LEU A 310 -27.47 -21.10 7.55
N SER A 311 -27.18 -21.62 6.34
CA SER A 311 -25.97 -22.38 6.05
C SER A 311 -24.78 -21.52 5.62
N GLN A 312 -24.98 -20.22 5.38
CA GLN A 312 -23.90 -19.32 4.96
C GLN A 312 -23.26 -18.66 6.19
N ARG A 313 -21.93 -18.61 6.20
CA ARG A 313 -21.18 -17.86 7.21
C ARG A 313 -21.46 -16.38 7.05
N ARG A 314 -21.77 -15.71 8.16
CA ARG A 314 -21.92 -14.24 8.16
C ARG A 314 -20.62 -13.57 7.72
N LYS A 315 -20.71 -12.52 6.92
CA LYS A 315 -19.58 -11.66 6.58
C LYS A 315 -19.28 -10.74 7.77
N LEU A 316 -18.00 -10.58 8.12
CA LEU A 316 -17.54 -9.70 9.19
C LEU A 316 -17.25 -8.30 8.67
N VAL A 317 -17.34 -7.33 9.58
CA VAL A 317 -16.93 -5.94 9.35
C VAL A 317 -15.55 -5.75 9.94
N PHE A 318 -14.62 -5.26 9.13
CA PHE A 318 -13.29 -4.87 9.55
C PHE A 318 -13.11 -3.35 9.40
N MET A 319 -12.23 -2.80 10.21
CA MET A 319 -11.68 -1.46 10.00
C MET A 319 -10.20 -1.68 9.65
N GLY A 320 -9.77 -1.20 8.50
CA GLY A 320 -8.38 -1.27 8.08
C GLY A 320 -7.66 0.01 8.50
N ASP A 321 -6.53 -0.12 9.21
CA ASP A 321 -5.74 1.06 9.57
C ASP A 321 -5.02 1.63 8.35
N ASP A 322 -4.68 0.76 7.38
CA ASP A 322 -3.88 1.06 6.20
C ASP A 322 -2.68 1.95 6.58
N THR A 323 -2.02 1.55 7.68
CA THR A 323 -0.87 2.24 8.25
C THR A 323 0.37 1.82 7.49
N HIS A 324 1.14 2.79 6.98
CA HIS A 324 2.43 2.56 6.34
C HIS A 324 3.57 3.03 7.25
N MET A 325 4.34 2.08 7.81
CA MET A 325 5.37 2.42 8.80
C MET A 325 6.53 3.25 8.22
N GLY A 326 6.86 3.11 6.94
CA GLY A 326 7.86 3.94 6.28
C GLY A 326 7.46 5.41 6.17
N GLU A 327 6.17 5.76 6.26
CA GLU A 327 5.74 7.16 6.32
C GLU A 327 6.20 7.84 7.62
N LYS A 328 6.30 7.09 8.72
CA LYS A 328 6.80 7.60 10.01
C LYS A 328 8.31 7.84 10.00
N VAL A 329 9.04 7.24 9.06
CA VAL A 329 10.49 7.38 8.93
C VAL A 329 10.88 8.69 8.24
N LYS A 330 10.08 9.15 7.28
CA LYS A 330 10.40 10.34 6.47
C LYS A 330 10.63 11.59 7.30
N ASP A 331 11.30 12.57 6.72
CA ASP A 331 11.38 13.92 7.29
C ASP A 331 10.00 14.57 7.34
N VAL A 332 9.75 15.41 8.35
CA VAL A 332 8.46 16.05 8.59
C VAL A 332 7.94 16.81 7.37
N SER A 333 8.83 17.48 6.63
CA SER A 333 8.48 18.22 5.40
C SER A 333 8.08 17.33 4.23
N GLN A 334 8.39 16.03 4.27
CA GLN A 334 8.11 15.07 3.21
C GLN A 334 6.98 14.09 3.56
N ARG A 335 6.50 14.13 4.81
CA ARG A 335 5.41 13.28 5.29
C ARG A 335 4.08 13.73 4.70
N ASN A 336 3.27 12.77 4.29
CA ASN A 336 1.84 12.97 4.21
C ASN A 336 1.27 12.89 5.64
N SER A 337 0.78 14.01 6.17
CA SER A 337 0.31 14.11 7.55
C SER A 337 -0.81 13.12 7.88
N GLU A 338 -1.79 12.96 6.99
CA GLU A 338 -2.88 11.99 7.17
C GLU A 338 -2.37 10.56 7.31
N LYS A 339 -1.45 10.14 6.42
CA LYS A 339 -0.85 8.80 6.47
C LYS A 339 0.08 8.61 7.66
N ALA A 340 0.83 9.64 8.04
CA ALA A 340 1.74 9.58 9.18
C ALA A 340 0.99 9.41 10.52
N ASN A 341 -0.24 9.94 10.61
CA ASN A 341 -1.08 9.89 11.82
C ASN A 341 -1.85 8.57 12.01
N ARG A 342 -1.92 7.71 10.99
CA ARG A 342 -2.54 6.38 11.12
C ARG A 342 -1.65 5.50 12.00
N GLU A 343 -2.24 4.77 12.95
CA GLU A 343 -1.51 3.87 13.84
C GLU A 343 -2.11 2.47 13.76
N ILE A 344 -1.25 1.46 13.91
CA ILE A 344 -1.65 0.05 13.93
C ILE A 344 -2.56 -0.17 15.13
N GLY A 345 -3.81 -0.60 14.90
CA GLY A 345 -4.79 -0.88 15.93
C GLY A 345 -5.58 0.33 16.44
N TYR A 346 -5.32 1.54 15.91
CA TYR A 346 -6.06 2.74 16.27
C TYR A 346 -7.20 3.02 15.29
N GLN A 347 -8.39 2.60 15.71
CA GLN A 347 -9.59 2.57 14.87
C GLN A 347 -10.72 3.30 15.58
N PRO A 348 -10.73 4.65 15.57
CA PRO A 348 -11.70 5.44 16.32
C PRO A 348 -13.16 5.18 15.89
N ALA A 349 -13.38 4.62 14.70
CA ALA A 349 -14.71 4.24 14.21
C ALA A 349 -15.43 3.23 15.11
N TRP A 350 -14.71 2.35 15.83
CA TRP A 350 -15.35 1.43 16.79
C TRP A 350 -15.93 2.14 18.00
N ASP A 351 -15.34 3.26 18.39
CA ASP A 351 -15.68 4.02 19.59
C ASP A 351 -16.60 5.22 19.27
N ASP A 352 -16.83 5.50 17.98
CA ASP A 352 -17.84 6.47 17.54
C ASP A 352 -19.25 5.97 17.87
N LEU A 353 -20.05 6.81 18.54
CA LEU A 353 -21.35 6.42 19.07
C LEU A 353 -22.35 6.01 17.97
N GLU A 354 -22.31 6.65 16.81
CA GLU A 354 -23.25 6.37 15.72
C GLU A 354 -22.87 5.08 15.00
N ILE A 355 -21.59 4.91 14.68
CA ILE A 355 -21.05 3.71 14.05
C ILE A 355 -21.21 2.50 14.98
N SER A 356 -20.83 2.64 16.25
CA SER A 356 -20.92 1.58 17.26
C SER A 356 -22.35 1.06 17.43
N LYS A 357 -23.36 1.95 17.49
CA LYS A 357 -24.77 1.54 17.54
C LYS A 357 -25.17 0.67 16.35
N ARG A 358 -24.71 0.99 15.14
CA ARG A 358 -25.04 0.23 13.92
C ARG A 358 -24.33 -1.13 13.90
N LEU A 359 -23.08 -1.18 14.35
CA LEU A 359 -22.34 -2.42 14.50
C LEU A 359 -23.03 -3.36 15.51
N ILE A 360 -23.46 -2.83 16.66
CA ILE A 360 -24.22 -3.57 17.67
C ILE A 360 -25.52 -4.13 17.10
N LEU A 361 -26.29 -3.32 16.34
CA LEU A 361 -27.51 -3.79 15.66
C LEU A 361 -27.23 -4.90 14.62
N SER A 362 -26.01 -4.95 14.09
CA SER A 362 -25.55 -5.99 13.17
C SER A 362 -24.88 -7.18 13.89
N GLY A 363 -24.90 -7.20 15.22
CA GLY A 363 -24.30 -8.25 16.04
C GLY A 363 -22.77 -8.27 16.00
N MET A 364 -22.14 -7.11 15.84
CA MET A 364 -20.69 -6.95 15.72
C MET A 364 -20.15 -5.97 16.77
N SER A 365 -19.03 -6.35 17.38
CA SER A 365 -18.15 -5.47 18.15
C SER A 365 -16.70 -5.83 17.82
N ARG A 366 -15.74 -4.99 18.21
CA ARG A 366 -14.31 -5.26 18.00
C ARG A 366 -13.92 -6.63 18.56
N GLU A 367 -14.35 -6.96 19.77
CA GLU A 367 -14.10 -8.23 20.46
C GLU A 367 -14.70 -9.42 19.71
N ILE A 368 -15.97 -9.28 19.28
CA ILE A 368 -16.67 -10.34 18.55
C ILE A 368 -15.96 -10.64 17.23
N VAL A 369 -15.57 -9.59 16.49
CA VAL A 369 -14.86 -9.75 15.22
C VAL A 369 -13.48 -10.38 15.43
N ILE A 370 -12.73 -9.94 16.44
CA ILE A 370 -11.44 -10.56 16.82
C ILE A 370 -11.62 -12.05 17.06
N ARG A 371 -12.51 -12.45 17.97
CA ARG A 371 -12.69 -13.86 18.35
C ARG A 371 -13.14 -14.71 17.18
N GLU A 372 -14.19 -14.28 16.49
CA GLU A 372 -14.76 -15.06 15.40
C GLU A 372 -13.79 -15.19 14.22
N TYR A 373 -13.07 -14.13 13.88
CA TYR A 373 -12.10 -14.23 12.78
C TYR A 373 -10.90 -15.10 13.17
N ARG A 374 -10.44 -15.01 14.43
CA ARG A 374 -9.38 -15.88 14.95
C ARG A 374 -9.79 -17.36 14.90
N GLU A 375 -11.01 -17.68 15.31
CA GLU A 375 -11.58 -19.02 15.22
C GLU A 375 -11.58 -19.52 13.77
N ARG A 376 -12.05 -18.71 12.81
CA ARG A 376 -12.03 -19.08 11.39
C ARG A 376 -10.64 -19.40 10.86
N LEU A 377 -9.63 -18.63 11.26
CA LEU A 377 -8.24 -18.83 10.83
C LEU A 377 -7.61 -20.07 11.48
N LEU A 378 -8.01 -20.40 12.70
CA LEU A 378 -7.48 -21.55 13.44
C LEU A 378 -8.18 -22.87 13.10
N GLY A 379 -9.40 -22.81 12.53
CA GLY A 379 -10.17 -23.98 12.09
C GLY A 379 -11.12 -24.47 13.14
#